data_AF-A0A2E5TNB8-F1
#
_entry.id   AF-A0A2E5TNB8-F1
#
_cell.length_a   1.000
_cell.length_b   1.000
_cell.length_c   1.000
_cell.angle_alpha   90.00
_cell.angle_beta   90.00
_cell.angle_gamma   90.00
#
_symmetry.space_group_name_H-M   'P 1'
#
loop_
_entity.id
_entity.type
_entity.pdbx_description
1 polymer ?
#
loop_
_entity_poly.entity_id
_entity_poly.type
_entity_poly.pdbx_seq_one_letter_code
_entity_poly.pdbx_strand_id
1 'polypeptide(L)'
;MSKGKINQVIGPVVDFKFDAGQLPDQGHAIELLDQDGKKLVFEVFQHLGDDVVRTVAMDSTDGLVRGMEGSNTGAPITVPVGKQTLGRIMNVLGEPIDFDGDIKAEDRLPILREAPSFEEQSSVTEMFVTGIKIIDLLAPYPVGGKVGLFGGAGVGKTVLIMELIRNIAMEHGGYSVFTGVGQRSR
;
A
#
# COMPACT_ATOMS: atom_id res chain seq x y z
N MET A 1 11.80 -19.30 -8.46
CA MET A 1 12.23 -17.92 -8.18
C MET A 1 13.44 -17.64 -9.06
N SER A 2 13.33 -16.65 -9.96
CA SER A 2 14.48 -16.17 -10.71
C SER A 2 15.31 -15.23 -9.84
N LYS A 3 16.61 -15.18 -10.12
CA LYS A 3 17.56 -14.31 -9.40
C LYS A 3 18.07 -13.24 -10.36
N GLY A 4 18.15 -12.02 -9.88
CA GLY A 4 18.68 -10.89 -10.62
C GLY A 4 19.79 -10.21 -9.81
N LYS A 5 20.64 -9.44 -10.48
CA LYS A 5 21.70 -8.68 -9.83
C LYS A 5 21.47 -7.19 -10.02
N ILE A 6 21.80 -6.39 -9.00
CA ILE A 6 21.75 -4.94 -9.12
C ILE A 6 22.69 -4.49 -10.24
N ASN A 7 22.13 -3.86 -11.27
CA ASN A 7 22.84 -3.25 -12.38
C ASN A 7 23.18 -1.79 -12.08
N GLN A 8 22.22 -1.04 -11.50
CA GLN A 8 22.36 0.38 -11.21
C GLN A 8 21.50 0.81 -10.01
N VAL A 9 21.95 1.82 -9.27
CA VAL A 9 21.23 2.45 -8.14
C VAL A 9 21.23 3.96 -8.36
N ILE A 10 20.05 4.59 -8.38
CA ILE A 10 19.86 6.04 -8.53
C ILE A 10 18.81 6.50 -7.51
N GLY A 11 19.24 6.88 -6.31
CA GLY A 11 18.32 7.15 -5.20
C GLY A 11 17.39 5.95 -4.98
N PRO A 12 16.05 6.14 -4.88
CA PRO A 12 15.11 5.03 -4.65
C PRO A 12 14.88 4.14 -5.88
N VAL A 13 15.44 4.49 -7.05
CA VAL A 13 15.28 3.72 -8.29
C VAL A 13 16.46 2.76 -8.42
N VAL A 14 16.17 1.46 -8.50
CA VAL A 14 17.17 0.40 -8.62
C VAL A 14 16.87 -0.45 -9.85
N ASP A 15 17.87 -0.61 -10.71
CA ASP A 15 17.74 -1.45 -11.90
C ASP A 15 18.36 -2.82 -11.62
N PHE A 16 17.62 -3.90 -11.89
CA PHE A 16 18.09 -5.28 -11.74
C PHE A 16 18.24 -5.93 -13.11
N LYS A 17 19.36 -6.62 -13.33
CA LYS A 17 19.59 -7.46 -14.50
C LYS A 17 19.31 -8.92 -14.17
N PHE A 18 18.46 -9.56 -14.96
CA PHE A 18 18.14 -10.98 -14.86
C PHE A 18 18.78 -11.74 -16.02
N ASP A 19 18.79 -13.07 -15.92
CA ASP A 19 19.14 -13.92 -17.06
C ASP A 19 18.00 -13.92 -18.10
N ALA A 20 18.36 -14.15 -19.36
CA ALA A 20 17.40 -14.13 -20.47
C ALA A 20 16.21 -15.09 -20.23
N GLY A 21 15.00 -14.57 -20.41
CA GLY A 21 13.75 -15.31 -20.17
C GLY A 21 13.37 -15.47 -18.70
N GLN A 22 14.08 -14.84 -17.76
CA GLN A 22 13.79 -14.87 -16.33
C GLN A 22 13.33 -13.51 -15.75
N LEU A 23 13.00 -12.57 -16.64
CA LEU A 23 12.47 -11.25 -16.31
C LEU A 23 11.19 -11.37 -15.47
N PRO A 24 11.13 -10.73 -14.30
CA PRO A 24 9.89 -10.61 -13.53
C PRO A 24 8.85 -9.74 -14.26
N ASP A 25 7.56 -10.03 -14.08
CA ASP A 25 6.50 -9.18 -14.61
C ASP A 25 6.43 -7.83 -13.90
N GLN A 26 5.80 -6.85 -14.55
CA GLN A 26 5.51 -5.56 -13.95
C GLN A 26 4.63 -5.74 -12.70
N GLY A 27 4.96 -5.01 -11.63
CA GLY A 27 4.29 -5.10 -10.34
C GLY A 27 4.78 -6.23 -9.44
N HIS A 28 5.63 -7.16 -9.92
CA HIS A 28 6.22 -8.18 -9.06
C HIS A 28 7.21 -7.58 -8.06
N ALA A 29 7.32 -8.22 -6.91
CA ALA A 29 8.29 -7.86 -5.89
C ALA A 29 9.63 -8.59 -6.10
N ILE A 30 10.72 -7.90 -5.81
CA ILE A 30 12.07 -8.46 -5.70
C ILE A 30 12.52 -8.25 -4.26
N GLU A 31 13.06 -9.31 -3.66
CA GLU A 31 13.57 -9.30 -2.28
C GLU A 31 15.08 -9.46 -2.28
N LEU A 32 15.76 -8.62 -1.51
CA LEU A 32 17.21 -8.66 -1.32
C LEU A 32 17.49 -8.61 0.18
N LEU A 33 18.45 -9.40 0.63
CA LEU A 33 19.01 -9.28 1.97
C LEU A 33 20.25 -8.40 1.89
N ASP A 34 20.27 -7.31 2.65
CA ASP A 34 21.44 -6.46 2.74
C ASP A 34 22.57 -7.12 3.55
N GLN A 35 23.68 -6.40 3.74
CA GLN A 35 24.85 -6.92 4.47
C GLN A 35 24.56 -7.19 5.95
N ASP A 36 23.57 -6.51 6.52
CA ASP A 36 23.14 -6.63 7.91
C ASP A 36 22.02 -7.69 8.06
N GLY A 37 21.63 -8.34 6.97
CA GLY A 37 20.56 -9.34 6.94
C GLY A 37 19.16 -8.74 6.96
N LYS A 38 19.02 -7.41 6.81
CA LYS A 38 17.72 -6.75 6.68
C LYS A 38 17.15 -7.01 5.30
N LYS A 39 15.88 -7.33 5.26
CA LYS A 39 15.11 -7.53 4.03
C LYS A 39 14.75 -6.19 3.41
N LEU A 40 15.15 -6.00 2.16
CA LEU A 40 14.76 -4.88 1.31
C LEU A 40 13.85 -5.39 0.18
N VAL A 41 12.75 -4.68 -0.05
CA VAL A 41 11.75 -5.02 -1.05
C VAL A 41 11.73 -3.95 -2.14
N PHE A 42 11.68 -4.39 -3.38
CA PHE A 42 11.61 -3.55 -4.56
C PHE A 42 10.41 -3.97 -5.40
N GLU A 43 9.66 -3.00 -5.96
CA GLU A 43 8.57 -3.27 -6.88
C GLU A 43 9.03 -3.00 -8.32
N VAL A 44 8.78 -3.95 -9.23
CA VAL A 44 9.10 -3.81 -10.66
C VAL A 44 8.16 -2.80 -11.31
N PHE A 45 8.70 -1.66 -11.73
CA PHE A 45 7.92 -0.58 -12.34
C PHE A 45 7.84 -0.71 -13.87
N GLN A 46 8.93 -1.07 -14.54
CA GLN A 46 8.98 -1.20 -16.00
C GLN A 46 10.14 -2.10 -16.46
N HIS A 47 10.04 -2.63 -17.67
CA HIS A 47 11.12 -3.31 -18.38
C HIS A 47 11.89 -2.31 -19.24
N LEU A 48 13.23 -2.30 -19.15
CA LEU A 48 14.08 -1.37 -19.92
C LEU A 48 14.62 -2.00 -21.21
N GLY A 49 14.60 -3.33 -21.34
CA GLY A 49 15.33 -4.07 -22.36
C GLY A 49 16.66 -4.62 -21.82
N ASP A 50 17.40 -5.38 -22.64
CA ASP A 50 18.68 -6.02 -22.27
C ASP A 50 18.64 -6.86 -20.98
N ASP A 51 17.50 -7.51 -20.75
CA ASP A 51 17.18 -8.29 -19.55
C ASP A 51 17.23 -7.47 -18.24
N VAL A 52 16.99 -6.16 -18.33
CA VAL A 52 16.96 -5.24 -17.20
C VAL A 52 15.53 -4.79 -16.88
N VAL A 53 15.19 -4.87 -15.59
CA VAL A 53 14.00 -4.24 -15.02
C VAL A 53 14.38 -3.04 -14.18
N ARG A 54 13.53 -2.01 -14.23
CA ARG A 54 13.60 -0.87 -13.33
C ARG A 54 12.62 -1.06 -12.18
N THR A 55 13.11 -0.88 -10.98
CA THR A 55 12.34 -1.07 -9.74
C THR A 55 12.35 0.19 -8.88
N VAL A 56 11.39 0.27 -7.97
CA VAL A 56 11.32 1.27 -6.91
C VAL A 56 11.52 0.57 -5.57
N ALA A 57 12.47 1.04 -4.78
CA ALA A 57 12.74 0.54 -3.44
C ALA A 57 11.65 0.99 -2.44
N MET A 58 11.22 0.09 -1.57
CA MET A 58 10.23 0.38 -0.52
C MET A 58 10.86 0.92 0.78
N ASP A 59 12.19 0.94 0.86
CA ASP A 59 12.98 1.45 1.98
C ASP A 59 14.28 2.08 1.44
N SER A 60 15.14 2.61 2.32
CA SER A 60 16.40 3.24 1.93
C SER A 60 17.28 2.29 1.11
N THR A 61 17.90 2.85 0.07
CA THR A 61 18.87 2.18 -0.80
C THR A 61 20.31 2.37 -0.36
N ASP A 62 20.52 2.93 0.83
CA ASP A 62 21.86 3.14 1.38
C ASP A 62 22.58 1.80 1.58
N GLY A 63 23.86 1.75 1.20
CA GLY A 63 24.66 0.53 1.31
C GLY A 63 24.44 -0.50 0.20
N LEU A 64 23.50 -0.27 -0.74
CA LEU A 64 23.34 -1.14 -1.90
C LEU A 64 24.52 -1.01 -2.86
N VAL A 65 25.03 -2.16 -3.32
CA VAL A 65 26.16 -2.25 -4.25
C VAL A 65 25.75 -3.02 -5.50
N ARG A 66 26.29 -2.62 -6.65
CA ARG A 66 26.11 -3.36 -7.91
C ARG A 66 26.58 -4.80 -7.76
N GLY A 67 25.85 -5.72 -8.38
CA GLY A 67 26.12 -7.15 -8.31
C GLY A 67 25.47 -7.86 -7.13
N MET A 68 24.90 -7.15 -6.14
CA MET A 68 24.09 -7.78 -5.10
C MET A 68 22.88 -8.50 -5.70
N GLU A 69 22.55 -9.66 -5.14
CA GLU A 69 21.54 -10.56 -5.66
C GLU A 69 20.17 -10.29 -5.04
N GLY A 70 19.16 -10.10 -5.88
CA GLY A 70 17.75 -10.03 -5.51
C GLY A 70 16.98 -11.23 -6.07
N SER A 71 16.02 -11.72 -5.30
CA SER A 71 15.15 -12.85 -5.67
C SER A 71 13.77 -12.34 -6.07
N ASN A 72 13.33 -12.71 -7.27
CA ASN A 72 11.96 -12.46 -7.72
C ASN A 72 10.98 -13.35 -6.94
N THR A 73 10.00 -12.73 -6.28
CA THR A 73 8.95 -13.44 -5.53
C THR A 73 7.94 -14.11 -6.46
N GLY A 74 7.84 -13.64 -7.72
CA GLY A 74 6.86 -14.09 -8.70
C GLY A 74 5.45 -13.55 -8.47
N ALA A 75 5.28 -12.59 -7.57
CA ALA A 75 4.00 -11.97 -7.27
C ALA A 75 4.18 -10.52 -6.80
N PRO A 76 3.13 -9.67 -6.86
CA PRO A 76 3.16 -8.36 -6.24
C PRO A 76 3.38 -8.39 -4.73
N ILE A 77 3.68 -7.24 -4.14
CA ILE A 77 3.67 -7.08 -2.69
C ILE A 77 2.30 -7.50 -2.16
N THR A 78 2.30 -8.40 -1.18
CA THR A 78 1.08 -8.87 -0.51
C THR A 78 1.07 -8.40 0.93
N VAL A 79 -0.11 -8.08 1.44
CA VAL A 79 -0.31 -7.58 2.81
C VAL A 79 -1.35 -8.43 3.56
N PRO A 80 -1.26 -8.57 4.89
CA PRO A 80 -2.23 -9.33 5.66
C PRO A 80 -3.61 -8.66 5.60
N VAL A 81 -4.67 -9.46 5.57
CA VAL A 81 -6.06 -8.98 5.60
C VAL A 81 -6.89 -9.79 6.60
N GLY A 82 -8.12 -9.34 6.85
CA GLY A 82 -9.07 -10.00 7.74
C GLY A 82 -9.23 -9.29 9.08
N LYS A 83 -10.02 -9.88 9.98
CA LYS A 83 -10.35 -9.25 11.28
C LYS A 83 -9.13 -9.10 12.19
N GLN A 84 -8.09 -9.89 11.96
CA GLN A 84 -6.84 -9.90 12.72
C GLN A 84 -6.02 -8.62 12.50
N THR A 85 -6.31 -7.85 11.44
CA THR A 85 -5.65 -6.55 11.19
C THR A 85 -6.34 -5.39 11.91
N LEU A 86 -7.50 -5.60 12.53
CA LEU A 86 -8.24 -4.54 13.20
C LEU A 86 -7.47 -4.04 14.44
N GLY A 87 -7.35 -2.71 14.55
CA GLY A 87 -6.61 -2.06 15.64
C GLY A 87 -5.08 -2.12 15.49
N ARG A 88 -4.57 -2.75 14.42
CA ARG A 88 -3.13 -2.87 14.16
C ARG A 88 -2.63 -1.71 13.31
N ILE A 89 -1.35 -1.38 13.45
CA ILE A 89 -0.64 -0.43 12.58
C ILE A 89 0.39 -1.20 11.76
N MET A 90 0.31 -1.07 10.44
CA MET A 90 1.21 -1.77 9.51
C MET A 90 1.83 -0.80 8.49
N ASN A 91 3.04 -1.12 8.04
CA ASN A 91 3.73 -0.40 6.98
C ASN A 91 3.21 -0.82 5.57
N VAL A 92 3.82 -0.25 4.52
CA VAL A 92 3.45 -0.54 3.12
C VAL A 92 3.65 -2.00 2.71
N LEU A 93 4.56 -2.73 3.38
CA LEU A 93 4.83 -4.15 3.16
C LEU A 93 3.88 -5.06 3.97
N GLY A 94 3.01 -4.46 4.78
CA GLY A 94 2.09 -5.17 5.66
C GLY A 94 2.75 -5.75 6.92
N GLU A 95 3.92 -5.22 7.29
CA GLU A 95 4.60 -5.58 8.54
C GLU A 95 4.09 -4.70 9.68
N PRO A 96 3.83 -5.28 10.87
CA PRO A 96 3.36 -4.52 12.02
C PRO A 96 4.45 -3.57 12.54
N ILE A 97 4.05 -2.33 12.85
CA ILE A 97 4.93 -1.29 13.40
C ILE A 97 4.39 -0.73 14.73
N ASP A 98 3.40 -1.40 15.32
CA ASP A 98 2.73 -1.04 16.57
C ASP A 98 3.34 -1.69 17.83
N PHE A 99 4.41 -2.49 17.67
CA PHE A 99 5.04 -3.26 18.74
C PHE A 99 4.14 -4.29 19.43
N ASP A 100 3.00 -4.66 18.83
CA ASP A 100 2.03 -5.63 19.37
C ASP A 100 2.23 -7.05 18.78
N GLY A 101 3.49 -7.38 18.46
CA GLY A 101 3.88 -8.65 17.85
C GLY A 101 3.33 -8.85 16.43
N ASP A 102 3.39 -10.09 15.94
CA ASP A 102 2.98 -10.40 14.57
C ASP A 102 1.46 -10.36 14.36
N ILE A 103 1.03 -9.96 13.16
CA ILE A 103 -0.37 -10.06 12.74
C ILE A 103 -0.63 -11.50 12.26
N LYS A 104 -1.39 -12.27 13.04
CA LYS A 104 -1.77 -13.66 12.72
C LYS A 104 -2.91 -13.73 11.70
N ALA A 105 -2.72 -13.14 10.53
CA ALA A 105 -3.68 -13.22 9.43
C ALA A 105 -3.54 -14.55 8.67
N GLU A 106 -4.68 -15.17 8.34
CA GLU A 106 -4.73 -16.39 7.53
C GLU A 106 -4.54 -16.07 6.04
N ASP A 107 -5.08 -14.93 5.61
CA ASP A 107 -5.08 -14.49 4.23
C ASP A 107 -4.16 -13.28 4.01
N ARG A 108 -3.53 -13.26 2.84
CA ARG A 108 -2.79 -12.10 2.31
C ARG A 108 -3.32 -11.76 0.93
N LEU A 109 -3.49 -10.47 0.64
CA LEU A 109 -3.92 -10.00 -0.68
C LEU A 109 -2.85 -9.14 -1.33
N PRO A 110 -2.70 -9.20 -2.66
CA PRO A 110 -1.82 -8.30 -3.40
C PRO A 110 -2.34 -6.86 -3.35
N ILE A 111 -1.41 -5.90 -3.25
CA ILE A 111 -1.74 -4.47 -3.27
C ILE A 111 -2.12 -4.00 -4.68
N LEU A 112 -1.64 -4.70 -5.72
CA LEU A 112 -2.01 -4.47 -7.12
C LEU A 112 -3.13 -5.43 -7.53
N ARG A 113 -4.29 -4.87 -7.89
CA ARG A 113 -5.46 -5.60 -8.39
C ARG A 113 -6.20 -4.75 -9.41
N GLU A 114 -6.84 -5.43 -10.36
CA GLU A 114 -7.73 -4.79 -11.31
C GLU A 114 -8.90 -4.10 -10.61
N ALA A 115 -9.39 -3.02 -11.22
CA ALA A 115 -10.59 -2.36 -10.76
C ALA A 115 -11.82 -3.27 -10.95
N PRO A 116 -12.89 -3.09 -10.15
CA PRO A 116 -14.14 -3.81 -10.38
C PRO A 116 -14.67 -3.60 -11.79
N SER A 117 -15.17 -4.67 -12.40
CA SER A 117 -15.76 -4.65 -13.74
C SER A 117 -17.03 -3.80 -13.77
N PHE A 118 -17.49 -3.42 -14.97
CA PHE A 118 -18.71 -2.63 -15.13
C PHE A 118 -19.95 -3.34 -14.56
N GLU A 119 -20.01 -4.66 -14.64
CA GLU A 119 -21.14 -5.47 -14.15
C GLU A 119 -21.21 -5.52 -12.61
N GLU A 120 -20.08 -5.35 -11.93
CA GLU A 120 -19.99 -5.33 -10.46
C GLU A 120 -20.30 -3.95 -9.86
N GLN A 121 -20.42 -2.91 -10.69
CA GLN A 121 -20.67 -1.55 -10.23
C GLN A 121 -22.15 -1.34 -9.88
N SER A 122 -22.42 -0.92 -8.64
CA SER A 122 -23.77 -0.54 -8.22
C SER A 122 -24.12 0.86 -8.71
N SER A 123 -25.32 1.03 -9.27
CA SER A 123 -25.89 2.33 -9.66
C SER A 123 -26.73 2.98 -8.55
N VAL A 124 -26.89 2.32 -7.40
CA VAL A 124 -27.76 2.81 -6.33
C VAL A 124 -27.03 3.91 -5.56
N THR A 125 -27.64 5.11 -5.54
CA THR A 125 -27.14 6.24 -4.75
C THR A 125 -27.94 6.32 -3.45
N GLU A 126 -27.39 5.76 -2.39
CA GLU A 126 -27.89 5.92 -1.02
C GLU A 126 -27.10 7.00 -0.29
N MET A 127 -27.76 7.78 0.56
CA MET A 127 -27.09 8.75 1.41
C MET A 127 -26.45 8.05 2.62
N PHE A 128 -25.17 8.26 2.80
CA PHE A 128 -24.43 7.93 4.00
C PHE A 128 -24.62 9.05 5.04
N VAL A 129 -25.42 8.76 6.08
CA VAL A 129 -25.69 9.71 7.17
C VAL A 129 -24.46 9.78 8.09
N THR A 130 -23.84 10.95 8.13
CA THR A 130 -22.58 11.17 8.87
C THR A 130 -22.78 11.60 10.31
N GLY A 131 -23.95 12.12 10.66
CA GLY A 131 -24.23 12.76 11.95
C GLY A 131 -23.70 14.20 12.04
N ILE A 132 -23.11 14.72 10.95
CA ILE A 132 -22.51 16.05 10.90
C ILE A 132 -23.44 16.97 10.11
N LYS A 133 -24.14 17.86 10.82
CA LYS A 133 -25.20 18.73 10.25
C LYS A 133 -24.83 19.40 8.92
N ILE A 134 -23.63 19.98 8.82
CA ILE A 134 -23.24 20.72 7.61
C ILE A 134 -23.04 19.78 6.42
N ILE A 135 -22.52 18.57 6.66
CA ILE A 135 -22.31 17.54 5.63
C ILE A 135 -23.68 16.97 5.23
N ASP A 136 -24.46 16.52 6.20
CA ASP A 136 -25.74 15.87 5.92
C ASP A 136 -26.76 16.82 5.25
N LEU A 137 -26.69 18.13 5.52
CA LEU A 137 -27.60 19.12 4.93
C LEU A 137 -27.13 19.65 3.57
N LEU A 138 -25.85 20.02 3.43
CA LEU A 138 -25.37 20.77 2.26
C LEU A 138 -24.54 19.94 1.28
N ALA A 139 -23.88 18.89 1.74
CA ALA A 139 -22.96 18.09 0.93
C ALA A 139 -23.03 16.60 1.35
N PRO A 140 -24.21 15.95 1.21
CA PRO A 140 -24.42 14.60 1.71
C PRO A 140 -23.49 13.61 1.02
N TYR A 141 -22.93 12.68 1.79
CA TYR A 141 -22.02 11.67 1.26
C TYR A 141 -22.80 10.50 0.67
N PRO A 142 -22.42 9.98 -0.51
CA PRO A 142 -23.00 8.75 -1.05
C PRO A 142 -22.35 7.50 -0.44
N VAL A 143 -23.14 6.48 -0.14
CA VAL A 143 -22.65 5.14 0.22
C VAL A 143 -21.84 4.58 -0.96
N GLY A 144 -20.65 4.03 -0.69
CA GLY A 144 -19.76 3.47 -1.71
C GLY A 144 -19.10 4.50 -2.63
N GLY A 145 -19.34 5.79 -2.45
CA GLY A 145 -18.73 6.84 -3.26
C GLY A 145 -17.40 7.35 -2.72
N LYS A 146 -16.80 8.27 -3.48
CA LYS A 146 -15.53 8.92 -3.15
C LYS A 146 -15.79 10.36 -2.70
N VAL A 147 -15.18 10.76 -1.59
CA VAL A 147 -15.33 12.08 -0.99
C VAL A 147 -13.97 12.75 -0.84
N GLY A 148 -13.87 14.01 -1.24
CA GLY A 148 -12.66 14.83 -1.08
C GLY A 148 -12.82 15.86 0.05
N LEU A 149 -11.88 15.85 1.02
CA LEU A 149 -11.79 16.87 2.06
C LEU A 149 -10.73 17.92 1.70
N PHE A 150 -11.16 18.99 1.06
CA PHE A 150 -10.27 20.07 0.62
C PHE A 150 -10.11 21.13 1.71
N GLY A 151 -8.86 21.54 1.96
CA GLY A 151 -8.58 22.60 2.94
C GLY A 151 -7.09 22.78 3.20
N GLY A 152 -6.72 23.94 3.75
CA GLY A 152 -5.33 24.27 4.10
C GLY A 152 -4.80 23.54 5.34
N ALA A 153 -3.64 23.97 5.82
CA ALA A 153 -3.09 23.49 7.09
C ALA A 153 -3.92 24.04 8.28
N GLY A 154 -4.14 23.21 9.30
CA GLY A 154 -4.79 23.65 10.55
C GLY A 154 -6.32 23.81 10.49
N VAL A 155 -6.96 23.55 9.35
CA VAL A 155 -8.42 23.72 9.18
C VAL A 155 -9.27 22.56 9.76
N GLY A 156 -8.67 21.65 10.51
CA GLY A 156 -9.39 20.57 11.19
C GLY A 156 -9.71 19.33 10.34
N LYS A 157 -9.08 19.11 9.17
CA LYS A 157 -9.30 17.91 8.33
C LYS A 157 -9.14 16.60 9.09
N THR A 158 -8.07 16.45 9.86
CA THR A 158 -7.81 15.24 10.66
C THR A 158 -8.87 15.06 11.74
N VAL A 159 -9.32 16.15 12.37
CA VAL A 159 -10.39 16.11 13.39
C VAL A 159 -11.70 15.63 12.77
N LEU A 160 -12.02 16.12 11.57
CA LEU A 160 -13.21 15.68 10.84
C LEU A 160 -13.15 14.19 10.48
N ILE A 161 -11.99 13.70 10.05
CA ILE A 161 -11.80 12.26 9.76
C ILE A 161 -11.98 11.42 11.02
N MET A 162 -11.42 11.84 12.15
CA MET A 162 -11.59 11.13 13.43
C MET A 162 -13.06 11.07 13.85
N GLU A 163 -13.82 12.15 13.67
CA GLU A 163 -15.25 12.17 13.99
C GLU A 163 -16.05 11.25 13.04
N LEU A 164 -15.72 11.21 11.76
CA LEU A 164 -16.35 10.27 10.81
C LEU A 164 -16.09 8.81 11.20
N ILE A 165 -14.84 8.47 11.58
CA ILE A 165 -14.50 7.11 12.04
C ILE A 165 -15.31 6.74 13.28
N ARG A 166 -15.42 7.66 14.24
CA ARG A 166 -16.22 7.47 15.45
C ARG A 166 -17.68 7.21 15.13
N ASN A 167 -18.29 7.99 14.24
CA ASN A 167 -19.71 7.85 13.90
C ASN A 167 -19.97 6.56 13.11
N ILE A 168 -19.08 6.17 12.20
CA ILE A 168 -19.15 4.87 11.49
C ILE A 168 -19.14 3.70 12.48
N ALA A 169 -18.20 3.73 13.43
CA ALA A 169 -18.04 2.66 14.40
C ALA A 169 -19.24 2.56 15.37
N MET A 170 -19.77 3.71 15.81
CA MET A 170 -20.85 3.78 16.80
C MET A 170 -22.24 3.53 16.21
N GLU A 171 -22.53 4.02 15.00
CA GLU A 171 -23.89 4.02 14.45
C GLU A 171 -24.11 2.96 13.37
N HIS A 172 -23.08 2.63 12.58
CA HIS A 172 -23.21 1.77 11.40
C HIS A 172 -22.58 0.39 11.57
N GLY A 173 -21.86 0.14 12.68
CA GLY A 173 -21.19 -1.14 12.94
C GLY A 173 -20.13 -1.53 11.90
N GLY A 174 -19.65 -0.54 11.12
CA GLY A 174 -18.70 -0.73 10.05
C GLY A 174 -17.24 -0.73 10.52
N TYR A 175 -16.35 -1.31 9.72
CA TYR A 175 -14.91 -1.21 9.92
C TYR A 175 -14.36 0.02 9.19
N SER A 176 -13.38 0.69 9.79
CA SER A 176 -12.66 1.80 9.17
C SER A 176 -11.20 1.43 8.95
N VAL A 177 -10.66 1.78 7.79
CA VAL A 177 -9.22 1.66 7.47
C VAL A 177 -8.69 3.08 7.26
N PHE A 178 -7.66 3.46 8.02
CA PHE A 178 -6.99 4.74 7.85
C PHE A 178 -5.62 4.53 7.21
N THR A 179 -5.34 5.25 6.12
CA THR A 179 -4.06 5.19 5.41
C THR A 179 -3.37 6.55 5.49
N GLY A 180 -2.31 6.63 6.29
CA GLY A 180 -1.50 7.84 6.43
C GLY A 180 -0.49 8.01 5.30
N VAL A 181 -0.88 8.66 4.20
CA VAL A 181 0.03 8.94 3.08
C VAL A 181 0.74 10.27 3.30
N GLY A 182 2.06 10.23 3.56
CA GLY A 182 2.89 11.44 3.73
C GLY A 182 2.46 12.37 4.87
N GLN A 183 1.75 11.84 5.88
CA GLN A 183 1.31 12.60 7.04
C GLN A 183 2.41 12.70 8.10
N ARG A 184 2.19 13.58 9.09
CA ARG A 184 3.10 13.69 10.26
C ARG A 184 2.99 12.42 11.10
N SER A 185 4.13 11.89 11.56
CA SER A 185 4.18 10.73 12.46
C SER A 185 3.87 11.04 13.93
N ARG A 186 3.64 12.31 14.30
CA ARG A 186 3.44 12.78 15.69
C ARG A 186 1.97 12.73 16.09
#